data_AF-A0A537M227-F1
#
_entry.id   AF-A0A537M227-F1
#
_cell.length_a   1.000
_cell.length_b   1.000
_cell.length_c   1.000
_cell.angle_alpha   90.00
_cell.angle_beta   90.00
_cell.angle_gamma   90.00
#
_symmetry.space_group_name_H-M   'P 1'
#
loop_
_entity.id
_entity.type
_entity.pdbx_description
1 polymer ?
#
loop_
_entity_poly.entity_id
_entity_poly.type
_entity_poly.pdbx_seq_one_letter_code
_entity_poly.pdbx_strand_id
1 'polypeptide(L)'
;MYLDAVEDLIETRIEERPAPSLPSARWSEFPFSSLSHHGGACCEVAREWIVAMDYAQLNGGDLSSGPRWLRARYEWGPSPWPMHWCEVVTRKVIDCGAHSALAHEAFTARGVTAFRAQFVQRYSPDALAQWRTKWTGENVSDHWIGDDVIYHEGPAPVRRLWQPRRGPAVRRRPMGRRRWPPLGRPPDQAGGVAPVLSNRHSGLDPESMNTGL
;
A
#
# COMPACT_ATOMS: atom_id res chain seq x y z
N MET A 1 -12.14 19.61 -29.04
CA MET A 1 -11.49 20.76 -28.39
C MET A 1 -12.11 21.06 -27.01
N TYR A 2 -12.60 20.04 -26.29
CA TYR A 2 -13.21 20.16 -24.95
C TYR A 2 -12.66 19.10 -23.97
N LEU A 3 -11.75 18.24 -24.44
CA LEU A 3 -11.08 17.20 -23.64
C LEU A 3 -9.77 17.72 -23.06
N ASP A 4 -9.05 18.57 -23.79
CA ASP A 4 -7.79 19.18 -23.34
C ASP A 4 -7.99 20.05 -22.07
N ALA A 5 -9.13 20.74 -21.96
CA ALA A 5 -9.45 21.57 -20.78
C ALA A 5 -9.85 20.76 -19.53
N VAL A 6 -10.18 19.47 -19.67
CA VAL A 6 -10.53 18.59 -18.55
C VAL A 6 -9.29 17.85 -18.04
N GLU A 7 -8.32 17.55 -18.93
CA GLU A 7 -7.03 16.98 -18.51
C GLU A 7 -6.25 17.96 -17.60
N ASP A 8 -6.25 19.26 -17.92
CA ASP A 8 -5.58 20.29 -17.10
C ASP A 8 -6.24 20.50 -15.71
N LEU A 9 -7.52 20.15 -15.54
CA LEU A 9 -8.23 20.25 -14.25
C LEU A 9 -7.98 19.04 -13.33
N ILE A 10 -7.57 17.89 -13.88
CA ILE A 10 -7.23 16.68 -13.11
C ILE A 10 -5.77 16.72 -12.64
N GLU A 11 -4.92 17.56 -13.26
CA GLU A 11 -3.62 17.98 -12.70
C GLU A 11 -3.76 18.93 -11.49
N THR A 12 -4.83 18.80 -10.70
CA THR A 12 -4.78 19.20 -9.29
C THR A 12 -3.59 18.49 -8.65
N ARG A 13 -2.49 19.25 -8.51
CA ARG A 13 -1.39 18.95 -7.59
C ARG A 13 -2.03 18.43 -6.31
N ILE A 14 -1.90 17.14 -6.07
CA ILE A 14 -2.06 16.60 -4.73
C ILE A 14 -0.97 17.34 -3.95
N GLU A 15 -1.37 18.39 -3.22
CA GLU A 15 -0.47 19.06 -2.31
C GLU A 15 0.09 17.96 -1.41
N GLU A 16 1.41 17.73 -1.51
CA GLU A 16 2.11 16.74 -0.69
C GLU A 16 2.01 17.20 0.77
N ARG A 17 0.90 16.85 1.42
CA ARG A 17 0.79 16.95 2.87
C ARG A 17 1.69 15.87 3.44
N PRO A 18 2.64 16.22 4.33
CA PRO A 18 3.43 15.21 5.01
C PRO A 18 2.47 14.25 5.72
N ALA A 19 2.73 12.95 5.58
CA ALA A 19 1.95 11.95 6.27
C ALA A 19 2.01 12.23 7.79
N PRO A 20 0.88 12.14 8.51
CA PRO A 20 0.91 12.26 9.95
C PRO A 20 1.85 11.20 10.53
N SER A 21 2.54 11.52 11.62
CA SER A 21 3.38 10.54 12.30
C SER A 21 2.53 9.35 12.77
N LEU A 22 3.07 8.15 12.61
CA LEU A 22 2.44 6.96 13.15
C LEU A 22 2.42 7.04 14.69
N PRO A 23 1.38 6.53 15.36
CA PRO A 23 1.30 6.57 16.83
C PRO A 23 2.40 5.77 17.55
N SER A 24 3.05 4.84 16.84
CA SER A 24 4.12 3.99 17.37
C SER A 24 4.97 3.44 16.23
N ALA A 25 6.26 3.24 16.48
CA ALA A 25 7.19 2.58 15.56
C ALA A 25 6.79 1.13 15.23
N ARG A 26 6.01 0.48 16.10
CA ARG A 26 5.52 -0.89 15.84
C ARG A 26 4.73 -0.98 14.52
N TRP A 27 4.07 0.10 14.14
CA TRP A 27 3.22 0.12 12.95
C TRP A 27 4.00 0.31 11.65
N SER A 28 5.16 0.96 11.70
CA SER A 28 6.09 1.01 10.55
C SER A 28 6.79 -0.32 10.31
N GLU A 29 6.86 -1.16 11.34
CA GLU A 29 7.53 -2.48 11.30
C GLU A 29 6.53 -3.64 11.21
N PHE A 30 5.24 -3.36 11.25
CA PHE A 30 4.21 -4.40 11.26
C PHE A 30 4.22 -5.13 9.91
N PRO A 31 4.29 -6.48 9.89
CA PRO A 31 4.45 -7.23 8.65
C PRO A 31 3.16 -7.24 7.82
N PHE A 32 3.31 -7.32 6.50
CA PHE A 32 2.21 -7.60 5.60
C PHE A 32 1.68 -9.02 5.79
N SER A 33 0.36 -9.17 5.76
CA SER A 33 -0.30 -10.48 5.90
C SER A 33 -0.04 -11.38 4.69
N SER A 34 0.83 -12.39 4.76
CA SER A 34 1.14 -13.25 3.61
C SER A 34 0.36 -14.56 3.62
N LEU A 35 -0.19 -14.95 2.48
CA LEU A 35 -0.71 -16.29 2.27
C LEU A 35 0.46 -17.27 2.10
N SER A 36 0.50 -18.28 2.95
CA SER A 36 1.58 -19.27 2.99
C SER A 36 1.36 -20.39 1.97
N HIS A 37 2.45 -21.01 1.53
CA HIS A 37 2.44 -22.23 0.74
C HIS A 37 2.93 -23.40 1.61
N HIS A 38 2.10 -24.42 1.83
CA HIS A 38 2.45 -25.58 2.68
C HIS A 38 3.16 -26.74 1.95
N GLY A 39 3.56 -26.53 0.69
CA GLY A 39 4.34 -27.50 -0.11
C GLY A 39 3.50 -28.48 -0.95
N GLY A 40 2.18 -28.50 -0.80
CA GLY A 40 1.28 -29.35 -1.58
C GLY A 40 0.77 -28.70 -2.87
N ALA A 41 0.49 -29.53 -3.89
CA ALA A 41 -0.08 -29.08 -5.17
C ALA A 41 -1.40 -28.32 -5.03
N CYS A 42 -2.15 -28.53 -3.95
CA CYS A 42 -3.41 -27.82 -3.72
C CYS A 42 -3.22 -26.30 -3.53
N CYS A 43 -2.07 -25.85 -3.01
CA CYS A 43 -1.80 -24.42 -2.89
C CYS A 43 -1.46 -23.79 -4.25
N GLU A 44 -0.71 -24.48 -5.12
CA GLU A 44 -0.46 -24.03 -6.49
C GLU A 44 -1.77 -23.95 -7.28
N VAL A 45 -2.60 -25.01 -7.23
CA VAL A 45 -3.92 -25.02 -7.90
C VAL A 45 -4.80 -23.87 -7.40
N ALA A 46 -4.79 -23.60 -6.08
CA ALA A 46 -5.56 -22.51 -5.52
C ALA A 46 -5.06 -21.13 -5.99
N ARG A 47 -3.75 -20.92 -6.05
CA ARG A 47 -3.16 -19.69 -6.57
C ARG A 47 -3.49 -19.49 -8.06
N GLU A 48 -3.35 -20.53 -8.88
CA GLU A 48 -3.72 -20.48 -10.30
C GLU A 48 -5.22 -20.25 -10.50
N TRP A 49 -6.07 -20.81 -9.63
CA TRP A 49 -7.51 -20.54 -9.64
C TRP A 49 -7.81 -19.05 -9.41
N ILE A 50 -7.13 -18.39 -8.45
CA ILE A 50 -7.29 -16.94 -8.23
C ILE A 50 -6.94 -16.16 -9.50
N VAL A 51 -5.81 -16.50 -10.14
CA VAL A 51 -5.36 -15.85 -11.37
C VAL A 51 -6.37 -16.05 -12.50
N ALA A 52 -6.79 -17.29 -12.74
CA ALA A 52 -7.75 -17.62 -13.80
C ALA A 52 -9.12 -16.97 -13.58
N MET A 53 -9.61 -16.99 -12.34
CA MET A 53 -10.86 -16.32 -11.95
C MET A 53 -10.79 -14.83 -12.23
N ASP A 54 -9.68 -14.21 -11.87
CA ASP A 54 -9.47 -12.79 -12.08
C ASP A 54 -9.46 -12.39 -13.56
N TYR A 55 -8.73 -13.13 -14.40
CA TYR A 55 -8.74 -12.94 -15.85
C TYR A 55 -10.14 -13.09 -16.44
N ALA A 56 -10.90 -14.11 -16.02
CA ALA A 56 -12.26 -14.33 -16.48
C ALA A 56 -13.20 -13.19 -16.08
N GLN A 57 -13.07 -12.64 -14.87
CA GLN A 57 -13.91 -11.55 -14.36
C GLN A 57 -13.50 -10.18 -14.89
N LEU A 58 -12.24 -10.00 -15.25
CA LEU A 58 -11.77 -8.77 -15.88
C LEU A 58 -12.44 -8.56 -17.23
N ASN A 59 -12.63 -9.62 -18.02
CA ASN A 59 -13.39 -9.64 -19.28
C ASN A 59 -13.02 -8.47 -20.22
N GLY A 60 -11.72 -8.24 -20.43
CA GLY A 60 -11.20 -7.14 -21.27
C GLY A 60 -11.26 -5.74 -20.64
N GLY A 61 -11.60 -5.63 -19.35
CA GLY A 61 -11.60 -4.38 -18.60
C GLY A 61 -10.20 -3.80 -18.32
N ASP A 62 -10.17 -2.62 -17.70
CA ASP A 62 -8.95 -1.92 -17.31
C ASP A 62 -8.12 -2.78 -16.35
N LEU A 63 -6.87 -3.11 -16.74
CA LEU A 63 -5.95 -3.92 -15.94
C LEU A 63 -5.68 -3.31 -14.55
N SER A 64 -5.75 -1.97 -14.43
CA SER A 64 -5.54 -1.23 -13.18
C SER A 64 -6.77 -1.18 -12.28
N SER A 65 -7.93 -1.66 -12.76
CA SER A 65 -9.14 -1.73 -11.94
C SER A 65 -9.01 -2.79 -10.86
N GLY A 66 -9.51 -2.50 -9.65
CA GLY A 66 -9.52 -3.47 -8.56
C GLY A 66 -10.26 -4.77 -8.95
N PRO A 67 -9.86 -5.95 -8.44
CA PRO A 67 -10.54 -7.21 -8.68
C PRO A 67 -11.92 -7.23 -7.98
N ARG A 68 -12.93 -6.62 -8.62
CA ARG A 68 -14.28 -6.45 -8.05
C ARG A 68 -14.92 -7.76 -7.61
N TRP A 69 -14.58 -8.86 -8.27
CA TRP A 69 -15.08 -10.19 -7.94
C TRP A 69 -14.66 -10.65 -6.54
N LEU A 70 -13.53 -10.16 -5.98
CA LEU A 70 -13.16 -10.50 -4.60
C LEU A 70 -14.21 -10.04 -3.60
N ARG A 71 -14.77 -8.83 -3.78
CA ARG A 71 -15.83 -8.30 -2.92
C ARG A 71 -17.17 -9.01 -3.10
N ALA A 72 -17.41 -9.59 -4.27
CA ALA A 72 -18.60 -10.39 -4.52
C ALA A 72 -18.43 -11.83 -3.99
N ARG A 73 -17.20 -12.35 -3.99
CA ARG A 73 -16.88 -13.71 -3.58
C ARG A 73 -16.74 -13.86 -2.07
N TYR A 74 -16.25 -12.83 -1.38
CA TYR A 74 -15.92 -12.91 0.03
C TYR A 74 -16.68 -11.85 0.85
N GLU A 75 -17.20 -12.30 1.98
CA GLU A 75 -17.65 -11.45 3.06
C GLU A 75 -16.44 -10.92 3.85
N TRP A 76 -16.58 -9.73 4.41
CA TRP A 76 -15.52 -9.13 5.21
C TRP A 76 -15.65 -9.52 6.69
N GLY A 77 -14.58 -10.02 7.29
CA GLY A 77 -14.57 -10.46 8.69
C GLY A 77 -13.25 -11.10 9.11
N PRO A 78 -13.20 -11.81 10.26
CA PRO A 78 -11.96 -12.34 10.81
C PRO A 78 -11.36 -13.47 9.97
N SER A 79 -10.04 -13.43 9.79
CA SER A 79 -9.25 -14.49 9.17
C SER A 79 -8.27 -15.06 10.19
N PRO A 80 -8.24 -16.38 10.44
CA PRO A 80 -7.15 -16.98 11.21
C PRO A 80 -5.85 -16.94 10.39
N TRP A 81 -4.75 -16.69 11.08
CA TRP A 81 -3.40 -16.66 10.52
C TRP A 81 -2.48 -17.61 11.33
N PRO A 82 -1.50 -18.28 10.70
CA PRO A 82 -1.20 -18.26 9.27
C PRO A 82 -2.29 -18.91 8.42
N MET A 83 -2.46 -18.43 7.18
CA MET A 83 -3.45 -18.94 6.23
C MET A 83 -2.75 -19.39 4.95
N HIS A 84 -3.13 -20.55 4.43
CA HIS A 84 -2.58 -21.09 3.19
C HIS A 84 -3.43 -20.75 1.96
N TRP A 85 -2.82 -20.79 0.78
CA TRP A 85 -3.51 -20.56 -0.50
C TRP A 85 -4.72 -21.48 -0.71
N CYS A 86 -4.59 -22.77 -0.40
CA CYS A 86 -5.70 -23.72 -0.55
C CYS A 86 -6.84 -23.46 0.44
N GLU A 87 -6.56 -22.87 1.60
CA GLU A 87 -7.58 -22.54 2.58
C GLU A 87 -8.38 -21.31 2.15
N VAL A 88 -7.71 -20.24 1.71
CA VAL A 88 -8.38 -18.96 1.38
C VAL A 88 -9.40 -19.10 0.25
N VAL A 89 -9.14 -19.95 -0.75
CA VAL A 89 -10.08 -20.15 -1.87
C VAL A 89 -11.38 -20.84 -1.46
N THR A 90 -11.38 -21.57 -0.34
CA THR A 90 -12.56 -22.27 0.19
C THR A 90 -13.35 -21.43 1.21
N ARG A 91 -12.76 -20.35 1.72
CA ARG A 91 -13.41 -19.49 2.72
C ARG A 91 -14.55 -18.68 2.14
N LYS A 92 -15.48 -18.29 3.01
CA LYS A 92 -16.53 -17.29 2.73
C LYS A 92 -16.18 -15.92 3.29
N VAL A 93 -15.50 -15.89 4.43
CA VAL A 93 -15.11 -14.67 5.14
C VAL A 93 -13.60 -14.50 5.05
N ILE A 94 -13.14 -13.29 4.72
CA ILE A 94 -11.73 -12.89 4.78
C ILE A 94 -11.57 -11.47 5.35
N ASP A 95 -10.43 -11.21 5.98
CA ASP A 95 -10.03 -9.89 6.46
C ASP A 95 -9.36 -9.04 5.36
N CYS A 96 -8.96 -7.82 5.74
CA CYS A 96 -8.29 -6.89 4.83
C CYS A 96 -6.90 -7.39 4.39
N GLY A 97 -6.19 -8.13 5.23
CA GLY A 97 -4.87 -8.69 4.93
C GLY A 97 -4.95 -9.75 3.83
N ALA A 98 -5.88 -10.71 3.96
CA ALA A 98 -6.14 -11.73 2.96
C ALA A 98 -6.67 -11.13 1.66
N HIS A 99 -7.61 -10.17 1.75
CA HIS A 99 -8.10 -9.45 0.56
C HIS A 99 -6.96 -8.72 -0.16
N SER A 100 -6.07 -8.04 0.58
CA SER A 100 -4.92 -7.34 -0.01
C SER A 100 -3.92 -8.31 -0.65
N ALA A 101 -3.66 -9.47 -0.04
CA ALA A 101 -2.78 -10.50 -0.60
C ALA A 101 -3.34 -11.06 -1.93
N LEU A 102 -4.63 -11.40 -1.96
CA LEU A 102 -5.30 -11.89 -3.17
C LEU A 102 -5.32 -10.84 -4.29
N ALA A 103 -5.62 -9.59 -3.95
CA ALA A 103 -5.65 -8.52 -4.94
C ALA A 103 -4.26 -8.19 -5.49
N HIS A 104 -3.23 -8.24 -4.64
CA HIS A 104 -1.85 -8.08 -5.08
C HIS A 104 -1.41 -9.18 -6.06
N GLU A 105 -1.79 -10.43 -5.79
CA GLU A 105 -1.55 -11.55 -6.70
C GLU A 105 -2.23 -11.34 -8.05
N ALA A 106 -3.51 -10.96 -8.04
CA ALA A 106 -4.26 -10.64 -9.26
C ALA A 106 -3.59 -9.54 -10.08
N PHE A 107 -3.20 -8.42 -9.46
CA PHE A 107 -2.49 -7.33 -10.17
C PHE A 107 -1.14 -7.77 -10.71
N THR A 108 -0.37 -8.53 -9.94
CA THR A 108 0.92 -9.07 -10.36
C THR A 108 0.76 -9.97 -11.58
N ALA A 109 -0.23 -10.86 -11.57
CA ALA A 109 -0.52 -11.76 -12.68
C ALA A 109 -0.97 -11.03 -13.95
N ARG A 110 -1.60 -9.85 -13.83
CA ARG A 110 -1.92 -8.96 -14.95
C ARG A 110 -0.73 -8.15 -15.48
N GLY A 111 0.43 -8.24 -14.84
CA GLY A 111 1.59 -7.39 -15.15
C GLY A 111 1.46 -5.94 -14.66
N VAL A 112 0.57 -5.68 -13.70
CA VAL A 112 0.40 -4.36 -13.09
C VAL A 112 1.25 -4.28 -11.83
N THR A 113 2.14 -3.28 -11.76
CA THR A 113 2.83 -2.97 -10.51
C THR A 113 1.81 -2.51 -9.47
N ALA A 114 1.70 -3.27 -8.40
CA ALA A 114 0.88 -2.93 -7.24
C ALA A 114 1.71 -3.06 -5.98
N PHE A 115 1.42 -2.21 -5.01
CA PHE A 115 1.96 -2.34 -3.67
C PHE A 115 0.85 -2.73 -2.71
N ARG A 116 1.22 -3.36 -1.62
CA ARG A 116 0.35 -3.51 -0.47
C ARG A 116 0.52 -2.26 0.38
N ALA A 117 -0.53 -1.46 0.47
CA ALA A 117 -0.55 -0.29 1.33
C ALA A 117 -0.93 -0.71 2.74
N GLN A 118 -0.27 -0.12 3.73
CA GLN A 118 -0.61 -0.21 5.14
C GLN A 118 -1.20 1.11 5.58
N PHE A 119 -2.29 1.06 6.32
CA PHE A 119 -2.91 2.24 6.90
C PHE A 119 -3.26 1.96 8.36
N VAL A 120 -3.05 2.98 9.19
CA VAL A 120 -3.38 2.95 10.60
C VAL A 120 -4.44 4.02 10.82
N GLN A 121 -5.60 3.60 11.31
CA GLN A 121 -6.72 4.50 11.53
C GLN A 121 -7.05 4.55 13.02
N ARG A 122 -7.28 5.76 13.54
CA ARG A 122 -7.73 5.98 14.92
C ARG A 122 -9.20 5.65 15.07
N TYR A 123 -9.55 5.00 16.17
CA TYR A 123 -10.92 4.61 16.50
C TYR A 123 -11.25 4.97 17.95
N SER A 124 -12.54 5.18 18.23
CA SER A 124 -13.04 5.32 19.59
C SER A 124 -12.83 4.04 20.41
N PRO A 125 -12.71 4.12 21.74
CA PRO A 125 -12.62 2.95 22.62
C PRO A 125 -13.75 1.93 22.40
N ASP A 126 -15.00 2.37 22.22
CA ASP A 126 -16.14 1.47 22.01
C ASP A 126 -16.03 0.67 20.71
N ALA A 127 -15.62 1.33 19.62
CA ALA A 127 -15.34 0.66 18.36
C ALA A 127 -14.23 -0.40 18.55
N LEU A 128 -13.10 -0.04 19.17
CA LEU A 128 -12.00 -0.98 19.43
C LEU A 128 -12.48 -2.19 20.25
N ALA A 129 -13.30 -1.98 21.27
CA ALA A 129 -13.90 -3.05 22.05
C ALA A 129 -14.77 -3.98 21.17
N GLN A 130 -15.65 -3.43 20.33
CA GLN A 130 -16.47 -4.22 19.40
C GLN A 130 -15.62 -5.04 18.44
N TRP A 131 -14.56 -4.44 17.88
CA TRP A 131 -13.64 -5.12 16.98
C TRP A 131 -12.90 -6.28 17.66
N ARG A 132 -12.38 -6.07 18.87
CA ARG A 132 -11.76 -7.13 19.66
C ARG A 132 -12.73 -8.25 19.99
N THR A 133 -13.94 -7.92 20.45
CA THR A 133 -14.99 -8.91 20.71
C THR A 133 -15.31 -9.74 19.48
N LYS A 134 -15.44 -9.12 18.30
CA LYS A 134 -15.69 -9.85 17.05
C LYS A 134 -14.55 -10.82 16.70
N TRP A 135 -13.29 -10.39 16.77
CA TRP A 135 -12.16 -11.25 16.41
C TRP A 135 -11.90 -12.37 17.41
N THR A 136 -11.87 -12.02 18.71
CA THR A 136 -11.66 -13.00 19.78
C THR A 136 -12.81 -13.99 19.89
N GLY A 137 -14.05 -13.56 19.62
CA GLY A 137 -15.22 -14.45 19.56
C GLY A 137 -15.13 -15.52 18.46
N GLU A 138 -14.32 -15.29 17.42
CA GLU A 138 -14.02 -16.28 16.37
C GLU A 138 -12.69 -17.02 16.59
N ASN A 139 -12.08 -16.88 17.79
CA ASN A 139 -10.75 -17.41 18.11
C ASN A 139 -9.65 -16.95 17.14
N VAL A 140 -9.78 -15.74 16.60
CA VAL A 140 -8.80 -15.10 15.72
C VAL A 140 -8.02 -14.05 16.50
N SER A 141 -6.72 -13.95 16.24
CA SER A 141 -5.85 -12.96 16.86
C SER A 141 -6.26 -11.51 16.52
N ASP A 142 -6.25 -10.64 17.53
CA ASP A 142 -6.54 -9.21 17.46
C ASP A 142 -5.28 -8.33 17.59
N HIS A 143 -4.08 -8.90 17.44
CA HIS A 143 -2.79 -8.19 17.63
C HIS A 143 -2.58 -6.97 16.71
N TRP A 144 -3.33 -6.88 15.61
CA TRP A 144 -3.37 -5.75 14.68
C TRP A 144 -4.27 -4.59 15.18
N ILE A 145 -4.93 -4.75 16.34
CA ILE A 145 -5.69 -3.71 17.06
C ILE A 145 -4.80 -3.16 18.19
N GLY A 146 -4.47 -1.87 18.12
CA GLY A 146 -3.77 -1.12 19.18
C GLY A 146 -4.70 -0.50 20.21
N ASP A 147 -4.13 0.34 21.07
CA ASP A 147 -4.87 0.98 22.16
C ASP A 147 -5.88 2.02 21.66
N ASP A 148 -5.53 2.75 20.60
CA ASP A 148 -6.34 3.82 20.00
C ASP A 148 -6.44 3.73 18.47
N VAL A 149 -5.87 2.67 17.88
CA VAL A 149 -5.78 2.50 16.42
C VAL A 149 -6.00 1.07 15.96
N ILE A 150 -6.38 0.93 14.69
CA ILE A 150 -6.46 -0.33 13.98
C ILE A 150 -5.55 -0.28 12.75
N TYR A 151 -4.76 -1.33 12.56
CA TYR A 151 -3.98 -1.55 11.34
C TYR A 151 -4.84 -2.20 10.26
N HIS A 152 -4.64 -1.76 9.02
CA HIS A 152 -5.37 -2.24 7.87
C HIS A 152 -4.45 -2.35 6.66
N GLU A 153 -4.85 -3.21 5.73
CA GLU A 153 -4.13 -3.43 4.48
C GLU A 153 -5.05 -3.26 3.26
N GLY A 154 -4.46 -2.82 2.15
CA GLY A 154 -5.18 -2.65 0.91
C GLY A 154 -4.26 -2.65 -0.31
N PRO A 155 -4.77 -3.08 -1.48
CA PRO A 155 -4.00 -3.05 -2.70
C PRO A 155 -3.96 -1.62 -3.27
N ALA A 156 -2.77 -1.15 -3.65
CA ALA A 156 -2.55 0.13 -4.31
C ALA A 156 -1.90 -0.11 -5.69
N PRO A 157 -2.67 -0.20 -6.78
CA PRO A 157 -2.10 -0.29 -8.12
C PRO A 157 -1.43 1.04 -8.48
N VAL A 158 -0.23 0.98 -9.04
CA VAL A 158 0.46 2.16 -9.54
C VAL A 158 -0.09 2.50 -10.91
N ARG A 159 -0.94 3.53 -10.98
CA ARG A 159 -1.36 4.11 -12.26
C ARG A 159 -0.21 4.92 -12.84
N ARG A 160 0.62 4.27 -13.68
CA ARG A 160 1.73 4.87 -14.44
C ARG A 160 2.62 5.81 -13.61
N LEU A 161 3.72 5.28 -13.06
CA LEU A 161 4.94 6.09 -13.06
C LEU A 161 5.29 6.33 -14.53
N TRP A 162 5.24 7.60 -14.93
CA TRP A 162 5.89 8.18 -16.11
C TRP A 162 6.85 7.19 -16.80
N GLN A 163 6.51 6.71 -18.01
CA GLN A 163 7.55 6.24 -18.90
C GLN A 163 8.25 7.49 -19.43
N PRO A 164 9.58 7.66 -19.31
CA PRO A 164 10.27 8.59 -20.18
C PRO A 164 9.84 8.20 -21.59
N ARG A 165 9.25 9.14 -22.34
CA ARG A 165 9.15 8.95 -23.79
C ARG A 165 10.54 8.52 -24.22
N ARG A 166 10.68 7.31 -24.77
CA ARG A 166 11.89 6.96 -25.50
C ARG A 166 11.94 8.02 -26.60
N GLY A 167 12.78 9.04 -26.41
CA GLY A 167 13.09 10.00 -27.45
C GLY A 167 13.47 9.22 -28.70
N PRO A 168 13.20 9.75 -29.90
CA PRO A 168 13.55 9.06 -31.14
C PRO A 168 14.99 8.58 -31.03
N ALA A 169 15.21 7.29 -31.28
CA ALA A 169 16.51 6.66 -31.13
C ALA A 169 17.56 7.52 -31.84
N VAL A 170 18.36 8.24 -31.06
CA VAL A 170 19.51 8.95 -31.60
C VAL A 170 20.42 7.85 -32.12
N ARG A 171 20.43 7.66 -33.44
CA ARG A 171 21.41 6.82 -34.12
C ARG A 171 22.78 7.31 -33.69
N ARG A 172 23.41 6.59 -32.76
CA ARG A 172 24.80 6.84 -32.40
C ARG A 172 25.62 6.60 -33.66
N ARG A 173 26.11 7.67 -34.28
CA ARG A 173 27.24 7.56 -35.21
C ARG A 173 28.40 6.90 -34.45
N PRO A 174 29.14 5.97 -35.07
CA PRO A 174 30.27 5.33 -34.41
C PRO A 174 31.29 6.42 -34.04
N MET A 175 31.55 6.59 -32.74
CA MET A 175 32.64 7.44 -32.29
C MET A 175 33.96 6.75 -32.59
N GLY A 176 34.76 7.37 -33.46
CA GLY A 176 36.17 7.06 -33.63
C GLY A 176 36.92 7.18 -32.30
N ARG A 177 37.86 6.26 -32.10
CA ARG A 177 38.74 6.15 -30.93
C ARG A 177 39.41 7.49 -30.63
N ARG A 178 39.15 8.06 -29.45
CA ARG A 178 40.03 9.06 -28.84
C ARG A 178 40.62 8.49 -27.55
N ARG A 179 41.94 8.64 -27.42
CA ARG A 179 42.75 8.24 -26.27
C ARG A 179 42.37 9.09 -25.04
N TRP A 180 42.28 8.43 -23.90
CA TRP A 180 42.19 9.06 -22.58
C TRP A 180 43.58 9.48 -22.08
N PRO A 181 43.75 10.65 -21.45
CA PRO A 181 44.87 10.94 -20.57
C PRO A 181 44.57 10.53 -19.11
N PRO A 182 45.61 10.31 -18.27
CA PRO A 182 45.49 9.65 -16.97
C PRO A 182 44.99 10.56 -15.85
N LEU A 183 44.45 9.89 -14.82
CA LEU A 183 43.80 10.39 -13.62
C LEU A 183 44.75 11.21 -12.71
N GLY A 184 44.31 12.41 -12.33
CA GLY A 184 44.87 13.20 -11.23
C GLY A 184 43.95 13.18 -9.99
N ARG A 185 44.57 13.15 -8.80
CA ARG A 185 43.97 12.99 -7.45
C ARG A 185 42.97 14.09 -7.05
N PRO A 186 42.06 13.80 -6.09
CA PRO A 186 41.18 14.79 -5.49
C PRO A 186 41.87 15.59 -4.36
N PRO A 187 41.49 16.86 -4.13
CA PRO A 187 41.81 17.57 -2.91
C PRO A 187 40.75 17.40 -1.82
N ASP A 188 41.27 17.37 -0.60
CA ASP A 188 40.63 17.39 0.70
C ASP A 188 39.97 18.73 1.07
N GLN A 189 39.02 18.61 2.02
CA GLN A 189 38.75 19.50 3.17
C GLN A 189 37.72 20.65 3.14
N ALA A 190 37.10 20.75 4.34
CA ALA A 190 36.34 21.84 4.98
C ALA A 190 34.91 22.07 4.47
N GLY A 191 33.86 22.27 5.27
CA GLY A 191 33.69 22.66 6.68
C GLY A 191 32.42 23.53 6.75
N GLY A 192 31.64 23.51 7.85
CA GLY A 192 30.46 24.38 8.03
C GLY A 192 29.28 23.66 8.70
N VAL A 193 29.14 23.65 10.03
CA VAL A 193 28.43 24.64 10.89
C VAL A 193 26.91 24.66 10.69
N ALA A 194 26.20 24.25 11.73
CA ALA A 194 24.74 24.26 11.88
C ALA A 194 24.19 25.63 12.32
N PRO A 195 22.91 25.93 12.04
CA PRO A 195 22.15 26.89 12.82
C PRO A 195 21.15 26.19 13.76
N VAL A 196 21.30 26.51 15.04
CA VAL A 196 20.29 26.39 16.10
C VAL A 196 19.30 27.53 15.92
N LEU A 197 18.00 27.22 15.89
CA LEU A 197 16.96 28.22 16.16
C LEU A 197 16.06 27.71 17.27
N SER A 198 16.21 28.38 18.41
CA SER A 198 15.33 28.35 19.55
C SER A 198 14.09 29.18 19.24
N ASN A 199 12.92 28.77 19.75
CA ASN A 199 12.01 29.73 20.37
C ASN A 199 11.18 29.04 21.46
N ARG A 200 11.19 29.68 22.63
CA ARG A 200 10.37 29.39 23.80
C ARG A 200 9.29 30.47 23.95
N HIS A 201 8.25 30.06 24.67
CA HIS A 201 7.20 30.85 25.35
C HIS A 201 6.10 31.39 24.42
N SER A 202 4.81 31.34 24.77
CA SER A 202 4.06 31.12 26.02
C SER A 202 2.60 30.83 25.58
N GLY A 203 1.89 29.84 26.13
CA GLY A 203 1.10 30.01 27.35
C GLY A 203 -0.27 30.63 27.04
N LEU A 204 -1.35 29.83 27.11
CA LEU A 204 -2.62 30.13 27.80
C LEU A 204 -3.65 29.00 27.55
N ASP A 205 -4.43 28.78 28.60
CA ASP A 205 -5.20 27.60 28.99
C ASP A 205 -6.62 27.52 28.38
N PRO A 206 -7.34 26.38 28.61
CA PRO A 206 -8.58 25.99 27.95
C PRO A 206 -9.83 26.45 28.72
N GLU A 207 -10.94 26.74 28.01
CA GLU A 207 -12.32 26.52 28.49
C GLU A 207 -13.38 26.99 27.47
N SER A 208 -14.58 26.36 27.55
CA SER A 208 -15.85 26.64 26.84
C SER A 208 -15.94 26.10 25.39
N MET A 209 -16.95 25.36 24.93
CA MET A 209 -18.39 25.22 25.28
C MET A 209 -18.83 23.77 24.91
N ASN A 210 -19.51 23.00 25.77
CA ASN A 210 -20.92 23.06 26.19
C ASN A 210 -21.96 22.57 25.13
N THR A 211 -22.52 21.38 25.42
CA THR A 211 -23.92 20.90 25.28
C THR A 211 -24.79 21.30 24.08
N GLY A 212 -25.44 20.30 23.47
CA GLY A 212 -26.79 20.50 22.92
C GLY A 212 -27.26 19.50 21.86
N LEU A 213 -28.05 18.51 22.33
CA LEU A 213 -29.02 17.65 21.61
C LEU A 213 -28.50 16.45 20.80
#